data_AF-A0A0D2LQT1-F1
#
_entry.id   AF-A0A0D2LQT1-F1
#
_cell.length_a   1.000
_cell.length_b   1.000
_cell.length_c   1.000
_cell.angle_alpha   90.00
_cell.angle_beta   90.00
_cell.angle_gamma   90.00
#
_symmetry.space_group_name_H-M   'P 1'
#
loop_
_entity.id
_entity.type
_entity.pdbx_description
1 polymer ?
#
loop_
_entity_poly.entity_id
_entity_poly.type
_entity_poly.pdbx_seq_one_letter_code
_entity_poly.pdbx_strand_id
1 'polypeptide(L)'
;MAADLRQLYWPGPFRGVYQQLQAANAASEPRLRELLAGRQDWLLLGLAKFQAPSDASRRAAQDAFKAGKLVLSAAPAGEKGGGQRVTVEPRLEQAALELSAILDLDAVQTILLLRRFSADTGTQLAPAAAANGGGPITLDAAVVLEIIDYYYSERLYLLKCLQYLTISGAVLGGEGGGSWLPRAVCH
;
A
#
# COMPACT_ATOMS: atom_id res chain seq x y z
N MET A 1 -6.66 -15.78 -15.53
CA MET A 1 -6.21 -15.86 -14.13
C MET A 1 -6.58 -14.55 -13.45
N ALA A 2 -7.36 -14.58 -12.36
CA ALA A 2 -7.61 -13.36 -11.59
C ALA A 2 -6.31 -12.96 -10.89
N ALA A 3 -5.82 -11.74 -11.12
CA ALA A 3 -4.63 -11.23 -10.45
C ALA A 3 -4.89 -11.19 -8.94
N ASP A 4 -3.93 -11.68 -8.12
CA ASP A 4 -4.02 -11.55 -6.66
C ASP A 4 -3.77 -10.09 -6.27
N LEU A 5 -4.87 -9.37 -6.02
CA LEU A 5 -4.84 -7.95 -5.70
C LEU A 5 -4.18 -7.66 -4.33
N ARG A 6 -3.93 -8.69 -3.49
CA ARG A 6 -3.08 -8.54 -2.29
C ARG A 6 -1.70 -7.99 -2.63
N GLN A 7 -1.18 -8.32 -3.81
CA GLN A 7 0.13 -7.84 -4.24
C GLN A 7 0.16 -6.33 -4.49
N LEU A 8 -1.01 -5.72 -4.73
CA LEU A 8 -1.16 -4.27 -4.93
C LEU A 8 -1.25 -3.50 -3.62
N TYR A 9 -1.49 -4.18 -2.50
CA TYR A 9 -1.63 -3.59 -1.17
C TYR A 9 -0.28 -3.53 -0.45
N TRP A 10 0.18 -2.33 -0.03
CA TRP A 10 1.35 -2.23 0.86
C TRP A 10 0.93 -2.40 2.33
N PRO A 11 1.54 -3.36 3.06
CA PRO A 11 1.01 -3.93 4.30
C PRO A 11 1.19 -3.04 5.55
N GLY A 12 1.36 -1.73 5.38
CA GLY A 12 1.45 -0.75 6.47
C GLY A 12 2.45 0.38 6.16
N PRO A 13 2.55 1.39 7.05
CA PRO A 13 3.34 2.59 6.79
C PRO A 13 4.84 2.32 6.80
N PHE A 14 5.50 2.67 5.70
CA PHE A 14 6.95 2.52 5.59
C PHE A 14 7.68 3.48 6.51
N ARG A 15 7.05 4.60 6.91
CA ARG A 15 7.60 5.51 7.92
C ARG A 15 7.92 4.80 9.23
N GLY A 16 6.99 3.99 9.74
CA GLY A 16 7.19 3.25 10.99
C GLY A 16 8.23 2.13 10.87
N VAL A 17 8.36 1.53 9.68
CA VAL A 17 9.42 0.56 9.39
C VAL A 17 10.79 1.24 9.42
N TYR A 18 10.92 2.38 8.76
CA TYR A 18 12.17 3.14 8.73
C TYR A 18 12.61 3.58 10.13
N GLN A 19 11.68 4.07 10.96
CA GLN A 19 11.98 4.43 12.35
C GLN A 19 12.49 3.23 13.17
N GLN A 20 11.90 2.05 12.98
CA GLN A 20 12.36 0.82 13.63
C GLN A 20 13.73 0.36 13.11
N LEU A 21 14.00 0.52 11.82
CA LEU A 21 15.32 0.25 11.24
C LEU A 21 16.40 1.15 11.86
N GLN A 22 16.11 2.45 12.03
CA GLN A 22 17.05 3.41 12.64
C GLN A 22 17.29 3.15 14.14
N ALA A 23 16.27 2.70 14.85
CA ALA A 23 16.35 2.42 16.29
C ALA A 23 16.80 0.98 16.61
N ALA A 24 17.10 0.18 15.59
CA ALA A 24 17.37 -1.24 15.75
C ALA A 24 18.61 -1.51 16.61
N ASN A 25 18.45 -2.42 17.57
CA ASN A 25 19.51 -3.00 18.37
C ASN A 25 19.30 -4.52 18.52
N ALA A 26 20.26 -5.22 19.16
CA ALA A 26 20.23 -6.67 19.31
C ALA A 26 18.95 -7.22 19.98
N ALA A 27 18.33 -6.47 20.91
CA ALA A 27 17.10 -6.89 21.58
C ALA A 27 15.85 -6.77 20.69
N SER A 28 15.84 -5.80 19.76
CA SER A 28 14.72 -5.55 18.84
C SER A 28 14.74 -6.41 17.56
N GLU A 29 15.84 -7.15 17.36
CA GLU A 29 16.14 -7.81 16.09
C GLU A 29 15.11 -8.86 15.64
N PRO A 30 14.60 -9.77 16.51
CA PRO A 30 13.63 -10.78 16.08
C PRO A 30 12.34 -10.14 15.54
N ARG A 31 11.85 -9.11 16.22
CA ARG A 31 10.65 -8.36 15.84
C ARG A 31 10.85 -7.60 14.53
N LEU A 32 12.04 -7.03 14.32
CA LEU A 32 12.37 -6.34 13.08
C LEU A 32 12.43 -7.32 11.90
N ARG A 33 12.99 -8.52 12.09
CA ARG A 33 13.00 -9.57 11.06
C ARG A 33 11.59 -9.98 10.65
N GLU A 34 10.69 -10.19 11.61
CA GLU A 34 9.27 -10.49 11.32
C GLU A 34 8.59 -9.35 10.56
N LEU A 35 8.85 -8.11 10.95
CA LEU A 35 8.30 -6.92 10.28
C LEU A 35 8.75 -6.82 8.82
N LEU A 36 10.03 -7.11 8.55
CA LEU A 36 10.63 -7.10 7.22
C LEU A 36 10.15 -8.29 6.37
N ALA A 37 10.02 -9.49 6.97
CA ALA A 37 9.50 -10.68 6.29
C ALA A 37 8.08 -10.44 5.75
N GLY A 38 7.20 -9.82 6.54
CA GLY A 38 5.85 -9.46 6.10
C GLY A 38 5.81 -8.38 4.99
N ARG A 39 6.95 -7.81 4.61
CA ARG A 39 7.10 -6.74 3.60
C ARG A 39 8.09 -7.11 2.50
N GLN A 40 8.57 -8.35 2.48
CA GLN A 40 9.66 -8.77 1.62
C GLN A 40 9.41 -8.44 0.15
N ASP A 41 8.21 -8.75 -0.38
CA ASP A 41 7.87 -8.45 -1.78
C ASP A 41 7.96 -6.96 -2.12
N TRP A 42 7.55 -6.09 -1.19
CA TRP A 42 7.61 -4.64 -1.36
C TRP A 42 9.04 -4.11 -1.24
N LEU A 43 9.86 -4.72 -0.38
CA LEU A 43 11.26 -4.36 -0.24
C LEU A 43 12.12 -4.87 -1.41
N LEU A 44 11.75 -6.00 -2.03
CA LEU A 44 12.47 -6.52 -3.19
C LEU A 44 12.16 -5.75 -4.47
N LEU A 45 10.88 -5.46 -4.72
CA LEU A 45 10.44 -4.81 -5.95
C LEU A 45 10.38 -3.28 -5.83
N GLY A 46 10.42 -2.74 -4.61
CA GLY A 46 10.54 -1.31 -4.34
C GLY A 46 9.46 -0.48 -5.03
N LEU A 47 9.87 0.57 -5.72
CA LEU A 47 8.94 1.49 -6.40
C LEU A 47 8.17 0.85 -7.55
N ALA A 48 8.66 -0.26 -8.13
CA ALA A 48 7.95 -0.95 -9.22
C ALA A 48 6.61 -1.57 -8.77
N LYS A 49 6.37 -1.65 -7.46
CA LYS A 49 5.08 -2.07 -6.88
C LYS A 49 4.00 -1.01 -6.98
N PHE A 50 4.36 0.26 -7.17
CA PHE A 50 3.42 1.31 -7.50
C PHE A 50 3.23 1.31 -9.02
N GLN A 51 2.16 0.65 -9.46
CA GLN A 51 1.89 0.44 -10.87
C GLN A 51 1.21 1.67 -11.46
N ALA A 52 1.47 1.93 -12.74
CA ALA A 52 0.78 2.99 -13.48
C ALA A 52 -0.69 2.58 -13.75
N PRO A 53 -1.57 3.54 -14.05
CA PRO A 53 -2.95 3.26 -14.41
C PRO A 53 -3.05 2.36 -15.65
N SER A 54 -3.93 1.36 -15.58
CA SER A 54 -4.22 0.47 -16.71
C SER A 54 -5.72 0.31 -16.94
N ASP A 55 -6.14 0.01 -18.17
CA ASP A 55 -7.55 -0.24 -18.48
C ASP A 55 -8.14 -1.40 -17.67
N ALA A 56 -7.33 -2.43 -17.41
CA ALA A 56 -7.72 -3.56 -16.58
C ALA A 56 -8.00 -3.12 -15.13
N SER A 57 -7.10 -2.33 -14.54
CA SER A 57 -7.28 -1.78 -13.19
C SER A 57 -8.46 -0.83 -13.09
N ARG A 58 -8.69 -0.01 -14.12
CA ARG A 58 -9.81 0.92 -14.19
C ARG A 58 -11.14 0.17 -14.18
N ARG A 59 -11.27 -0.86 -15.01
CA ARG A 59 -12.47 -1.72 -15.05
C ARG A 59 -12.67 -2.42 -13.70
N ALA A 60 -11.61 -2.98 -13.12
CA ALA A 60 -11.68 -3.63 -11.80
C ALA A 60 -12.10 -2.66 -10.68
N ALA A 61 -11.62 -1.41 -10.71
CA ALA A 61 -12.02 -0.35 -9.79
C ALA A 61 -13.51 -0.02 -9.95
N GLN A 62 -13.98 0.19 -11.18
CA GLN A 62 -15.40 0.45 -11.47
C GLN A 62 -16.31 -0.69 -11.00
N ASP A 63 -15.91 -1.93 -11.23
CA ASP A 63 -16.65 -3.11 -10.76
C ASP A 63 -16.68 -3.18 -9.22
N ALA A 64 -15.59 -2.79 -8.56
CA ALA A 64 -15.54 -2.72 -7.10
C ALA A 64 -16.45 -1.63 -6.52
N PHE A 65 -16.54 -0.45 -7.16
CA PHE A 65 -17.47 0.62 -6.77
C PHE A 65 -18.92 0.19 -6.96
N LYS A 66 -19.27 -0.42 -8.11
CA LYS A 66 -20.61 -0.97 -8.36
C LYS A 66 -21.00 -2.05 -7.34
N ALA A 67 -20.05 -2.89 -6.94
CA ALA A 67 -20.29 -3.95 -5.96
C ALA A 67 -20.25 -3.46 -4.50
N GLY A 68 -19.84 -2.21 -4.25
CA GLY A 68 -19.58 -1.65 -2.91
C GLY A 68 -18.45 -2.36 -2.16
N LYS A 69 -17.64 -3.16 -2.85
CA LYS A 69 -16.56 -3.96 -2.26
C LYS A 69 -15.48 -4.33 -3.28
N LEU A 70 -14.24 -4.29 -2.82
CA LEU A 70 -13.07 -4.80 -3.51
C LEU A 70 -12.62 -6.12 -2.87
N VAL A 71 -12.41 -7.16 -3.67
CA VAL A 71 -11.97 -8.48 -3.20
C VAL A 71 -10.47 -8.61 -3.42
N LEU A 72 -9.66 -8.56 -2.36
CA LEU A 72 -8.20 -8.57 -2.47
C LEU A 72 -7.63 -9.94 -2.80
N SER A 73 -8.32 -10.99 -2.39
CA SER A 73 -7.96 -12.37 -2.74
C SER A 73 -9.21 -13.19 -2.92
N ALA A 74 -9.27 -13.93 -4.03
CA ALA A 74 -10.21 -15.03 -4.14
C ALA A 74 -9.76 -16.15 -3.20
N ALA A 75 -10.71 -16.76 -2.49
CA ALA A 75 -10.46 -18.05 -1.89
C ALA A 75 -10.18 -19.07 -3.00
N PRO A 76 -9.24 -20.00 -2.85
CA PRO A 76 -9.12 -21.11 -3.78
C PRO A 76 -10.47 -21.83 -3.88
N ALA A 77 -10.83 -22.23 -5.11
CA ALA A 77 -12.12 -22.85 -5.38
C ALA A 77 -12.32 -24.10 -4.50
N GLY A 78 -13.24 -24.02 -3.54
CA GLY A 78 -13.55 -25.12 -2.62
C GLY A 78 -13.42 -24.77 -1.13
N GLU A 79 -12.72 -23.69 -0.78
CA GLU A 79 -12.61 -23.27 0.62
C GLU A 79 -13.65 -22.21 0.98
N LYS A 80 -14.43 -22.46 2.04
CA LYS A 80 -15.28 -21.46 2.72
C LYS A 80 -14.44 -20.42 3.51
N GLY A 81 -13.21 -20.14 3.07
CA GLY A 81 -12.35 -19.13 3.64
C GLY A 81 -12.72 -17.77 3.05
N GLY A 82 -13.24 -16.86 3.86
CA GLY A 82 -13.61 -15.51 3.40
C GLY A 82 -12.40 -14.81 2.81
N GLY A 83 -12.37 -14.67 1.48
CA GLY A 83 -11.39 -13.81 0.80
C GLY A 83 -11.38 -12.42 1.43
N GLN A 84 -10.21 -11.81 1.58
CA GLN A 84 -10.10 -10.50 2.21
C GLN A 84 -10.87 -9.47 1.38
N ARG A 85 -11.86 -8.84 2.01
CA ARG A 85 -12.76 -7.87 1.37
C ARG A 85 -12.55 -6.49 1.93
N VAL A 86 -12.67 -5.51 1.05
CA VAL A 86 -12.55 -4.10 1.36
C VAL A 86 -13.87 -3.45 0.99
N THR A 87 -14.57 -2.86 1.97
CA THR A 87 -15.74 -2.03 1.67
C THR A 87 -15.29 -0.78 0.92
N VAL A 88 -16.02 -0.44 -0.14
CA VAL A 88 -15.74 0.72 -0.99
C VAL A 88 -17.00 1.57 -1.01
N GLU A 89 -16.86 2.88 -0.81
CA GLU A 89 -17.95 3.85 -0.94
C GLU A 89 -18.21 4.12 -2.43
N PRO A 90 -19.36 3.72 -3.01
CA PRO A 90 -19.64 3.88 -4.43
C PRO A 90 -19.49 5.33 -4.91
N ARG A 91 -19.81 6.31 -4.05
CA ARG A 91 -19.78 7.73 -4.42
C ARG A 91 -18.38 8.32 -4.55
N LEU A 92 -17.35 7.61 -4.07
CA LEU A 92 -15.94 8.01 -4.24
C LEU A 92 -15.37 7.59 -5.61
N GLU A 93 -16.15 6.94 -6.47
CA GLU A 93 -15.67 6.45 -7.77
C GLU A 93 -14.97 7.53 -8.58
N GLN A 94 -15.62 8.67 -8.78
CA GLN A 94 -15.07 9.76 -9.58
C GLN A 94 -13.76 10.30 -8.97
N ALA A 95 -13.77 10.62 -7.67
CA ALA A 95 -12.59 11.13 -6.98
C ALA A 95 -11.42 10.15 -7.00
N ALA A 96 -11.67 8.84 -6.86
CA ALA A 96 -10.64 7.81 -6.92
C ALA A 96 -10.03 7.69 -8.32
N LEU A 97 -10.84 7.79 -9.38
CA LEU A 97 -10.35 7.75 -10.76
C LEU A 97 -9.57 9.02 -11.13
N GLU A 98 -10.01 10.19 -10.67
CA GLU A 98 -9.28 11.44 -10.83
C GLU A 98 -7.93 11.40 -10.12
N LEU A 99 -7.90 10.94 -8.86
CA LEU A 99 -6.65 10.78 -8.11
C LEU A 99 -5.71 9.74 -8.74
N SER A 100 -6.25 8.65 -9.29
CA SER A 100 -5.46 7.66 -10.03
C SER A 100 -4.71 8.30 -11.20
N ALA A 101 -5.36 9.22 -11.92
CA ALA A 101 -4.74 9.98 -13.00
C ALA A 101 -3.71 11.01 -12.48
N ILE A 102 -4.02 11.73 -11.40
CA ILE A 102 -3.12 12.74 -10.80
C ILE A 102 -1.83 12.10 -10.26
N LEU A 103 -1.96 10.97 -9.58
CA LEU A 103 -0.85 10.28 -8.90
C LEU A 103 -0.05 9.36 -9.82
N ASP A 104 -0.50 9.18 -11.06
CA ASP A 104 -0.05 8.12 -11.98
C ASP A 104 0.01 6.75 -11.28
N LEU A 105 -1.08 6.42 -10.59
CA LEU A 105 -1.20 5.23 -9.75
C LEU A 105 -2.38 4.38 -10.20
N ASP A 106 -2.18 3.06 -10.23
CA ASP A 106 -3.20 2.06 -10.52
C ASP A 106 -4.52 2.34 -9.77
N ALA A 107 -5.64 2.20 -10.48
CA ALA A 107 -6.95 2.60 -9.95
C ALA A 107 -7.35 1.77 -8.71
N VAL A 108 -6.98 0.49 -8.66
CA VAL A 108 -7.23 -0.37 -7.49
C VAL A 108 -6.30 0.03 -6.33
N GLN A 109 -5.03 0.34 -6.62
CA GLN A 109 -4.11 0.88 -5.61
C GLN A 109 -4.60 2.23 -5.05
N THR A 110 -5.24 3.05 -5.87
CA THR A 110 -5.80 4.33 -5.44
C THR A 110 -6.98 4.14 -4.48
N ILE A 111 -7.87 3.16 -4.72
CA ILE A 111 -8.93 2.81 -3.76
C ILE A 111 -8.33 2.40 -2.40
N LEU A 112 -7.27 1.58 -2.45
CA LEU A 112 -6.57 1.12 -1.25
C LEU A 112 -5.86 2.25 -0.50
N LEU A 113 -5.24 3.17 -1.23
CA LEU A 113 -4.64 4.40 -0.71
C LEU A 113 -5.68 5.22 0.05
N LEU A 114 -6.82 5.52 -0.58
CA LEU A 114 -7.89 6.32 0.02
C LEU A 114 -8.43 5.69 1.31
N ARG A 115 -8.69 4.39 1.29
CA ARG A 115 -9.14 3.67 2.49
C ARG A 115 -8.13 3.82 3.62
N ARG A 116 -6.85 3.65 3.31
CA ARG A 116 -5.81 3.66 4.31
C ARG A 116 -5.55 5.06 4.84
N PHE A 117 -5.54 6.06 3.96
CA PHE A 117 -5.48 7.47 4.36
C PHE A 117 -6.57 7.80 5.39
N SER A 118 -7.84 7.44 5.11
CA SER A 118 -8.94 7.65 6.06
C SER A 118 -8.73 6.93 7.39
N ALA A 119 -8.20 5.70 7.36
CA ALA A 119 -7.95 4.92 8.57
C ALA A 119 -6.82 5.48 9.43
N ASP A 120 -5.74 5.96 8.80
CA ASP A 120 -4.54 6.45 9.48
C ASP A 120 -4.71 7.88 10.00
N THR A 121 -5.48 8.71 9.30
CA THR A 121 -5.68 10.15 9.62
C THR A 121 -6.98 10.44 10.36
N GLY A 122 -7.95 9.51 10.34
CA GLY A 122 -9.31 9.76 10.82
C GLY A 122 -10.14 10.65 9.88
N THR A 123 -9.60 11.05 8.73
CA THR A 123 -10.30 11.89 7.75
C THR A 123 -11.46 11.13 7.11
N GLN A 124 -12.67 11.65 7.25
CA GLN A 124 -13.84 11.11 6.58
C GLN A 124 -13.94 11.66 5.16
N LEU A 125 -13.55 10.86 4.17
CA LEU A 125 -13.64 11.22 2.75
C LEU A 125 -15.08 11.29 2.23
N ALA A 126 -16.03 10.67 2.93
CA ALA A 126 -17.45 10.70 2.61
C ALA A 126 -18.24 11.14 3.86
N PRO A 127 -18.72 12.39 3.94
CA PRO A 127 -19.48 12.86 5.10
C PRO A 127 -20.84 12.17 5.18
N ALA A 128 -21.26 11.75 6.38
CA ALA A 128 -22.53 11.06 6.61
C ALA A 128 -23.76 11.85 6.13
N ALA A 129 -23.69 13.18 6.09
CA ALA A 129 -24.75 14.06 5.60
C ALA A 129 -24.95 14.00 4.07
N ALA A 130 -23.94 13.55 3.31
CA ALA A 130 -24.09 13.36 1.87
C ALA A 130 -25.08 12.24 1.55
N ALA A 131 -25.39 11.33 2.49
CA ALA A 131 -26.26 10.16 2.29
C ALA A 131 -27.61 10.49 1.61
N ASN A 132 -28.15 11.69 1.80
CA ASN A 132 -29.43 12.13 1.22
C ASN A 132 -29.31 12.82 -0.16
N GLY A 133 -28.12 13.19 -0.61
CA GLY A 133 -27.84 13.70 -1.96
C GLY A 133 -27.17 12.62 -2.81
N GLY A 134 -27.89 12.06 -3.78
CA GLY A 134 -27.43 10.92 -4.58
C GLY A 134 -26.32 11.19 -5.62
N GLY A 135 -25.48 12.21 -5.40
CA GLY A 135 -24.42 12.62 -6.34
C GLY A 135 -23.04 12.04 -6.02
N PRO A 136 -22.10 12.10 -6.99
CA PRO A 136 -20.70 11.76 -6.77
C PRO A 136 -20.07 12.70 -5.73
N ILE A 137 -19.14 12.16 -4.94
CA ILE A 137 -18.36 12.95 -3.99
C ILE A 137 -17.17 13.54 -4.70
N THR A 138 -17.03 14.86 -4.60
CA THR A 138 -15.81 15.59 -4.95
C THR A 138 -15.01 15.85 -3.67
N LEU A 139 -13.70 15.60 -3.73
CA LEU A 139 -12.80 15.84 -2.61
C LEU A 139 -12.40 17.32 -2.60
N ASP A 140 -12.36 17.91 -1.40
CA ASP A 140 -11.80 19.26 -1.23
C ASP A 140 -10.32 19.29 -1.62
N ALA A 141 -9.87 20.43 -2.17
CA ALA A 141 -8.50 20.59 -2.64
C ALA A 141 -7.46 20.37 -1.53
N ALA A 142 -7.74 20.78 -0.29
CA ALA A 142 -6.84 20.56 0.84
C ALA A 142 -6.70 19.06 1.14
N VAL A 143 -7.81 18.31 1.11
CA VAL A 143 -7.81 16.85 1.30
C VAL A 143 -7.05 16.15 0.19
N VAL A 144 -7.20 16.60 -1.05
CA VAL A 144 -6.42 16.07 -2.19
C VAL A 144 -4.93 16.27 -1.97
N LEU A 145 -4.49 17.44 -1.51
CA LEU A 145 -3.08 17.71 -1.20
C LEU A 145 -2.55 16.81 -0.07
N GLU A 146 -3.33 16.58 0.97
CA GLU A 146 -2.95 15.67 2.06
C GLU A 146 -2.81 14.21 1.59
N ILE A 147 -3.69 13.75 0.69
CA ILE A 147 -3.60 12.41 0.10
C ILE A 147 -2.34 12.30 -0.77
N ILE A 148 -2.03 13.33 -1.55
CA ILE A 148 -0.83 13.41 -2.37
C ILE A 148 0.43 13.33 -1.49
N ASP A 149 0.50 14.14 -0.42
CA ASP A 149 1.64 14.13 0.50
C ASP A 149 1.77 12.77 1.20
N TYR A 150 0.65 12.20 1.66
CA TYR A 150 0.62 10.86 2.25
C TYR A 150 1.20 9.82 1.28
N TYR A 151 0.76 9.80 0.02
CA TYR A 151 1.26 8.87 -1.01
C TYR A 151 2.76 9.01 -1.28
N TYR A 152 3.24 10.23 -1.52
CA TYR A 152 4.65 10.46 -1.82
C TYR A 152 5.54 10.24 -0.59
N SER A 153 5.05 10.52 0.61
CA SER A 153 5.76 10.22 1.85
C SER A 153 6.00 8.70 1.99
N GLU A 154 5.00 7.87 1.69
CA GLU A 154 5.13 6.41 1.74
C GLU A 154 6.16 5.90 0.73
N ARG A 155 6.16 6.43 -0.50
CA ARG A 155 7.18 6.11 -1.52
C ARG A 155 8.58 6.50 -1.04
N LEU A 156 8.72 7.69 -0.46
CA LEU A 156 10.00 8.18 0.06
C LEU A 156 10.50 7.30 1.21
N TYR A 157 9.63 6.92 2.15
CA TYR A 157 10.02 6.06 3.26
C TYR A 157 10.33 4.63 2.83
N LEU A 158 9.68 4.11 1.79
CA LEU A 158 10.09 2.85 1.17
C LEU A 158 11.53 2.96 0.66
N LEU A 159 11.86 3.99 -0.12
CA LEU A 159 13.23 4.22 -0.60
C LEU A 159 14.23 4.35 0.55
N LYS A 160 13.87 5.06 1.63
CA LYS A 160 14.72 5.18 2.83
C LYS A 160 14.95 3.82 3.51
N CYS A 161 13.93 2.96 3.58
CA CYS A 161 14.10 1.59 4.08
C CYS A 161 15.08 0.81 3.20
N LEU A 162 14.92 0.86 1.87
CA LEU A 162 15.81 0.19 0.92
C LEU A 162 17.25 0.67 1.06
N GLN A 163 17.45 1.99 1.03
CA GLN A 163 18.77 2.61 1.20
C GLN A 163 19.43 2.16 2.51
N TYR A 164 18.68 2.18 3.62
CA TYR A 164 19.21 1.76 4.91
C TYR A 164 19.63 0.29 4.91
N LEU A 165 18.80 -0.60 4.35
CA LEU A 165 19.11 -2.03 4.26
C LEU A 165 20.33 -2.29 3.35
N THR A 166 20.45 -1.58 2.22
CA THR A 166 21.60 -1.72 1.32
C THR A 166 22.89 -1.21 1.95
N ILE A 167 22.87 -0.03 2.59
CA ILE A 167 24.07 0.53 3.22
C ILE A 167 24.47 -0.31 4.43
N SER A 168 23.52 -0.66 5.31
CA SER A 168 23.83 -1.47 6.49
C SER A 168 24.29 -2.87 6.11
N GLY A 169 23.70 -3.47 5.06
CA GLY A 169 24.15 -4.74 4.51
C GLY A 169 25.55 -4.68 3.87
N ALA A 170 25.88 -3.58 3.21
CA ALA A 170 27.21 -3.37 2.61
C ALA A 170 28.30 -3.11 3.67
N VAL A 171 27.97 -2.34 4.72
CA VAL A 171 28.89 -2.03 5.83
C VAL A 171 29.14 -3.26 6.71
N LEU A 172 28.17 -4.16 6.85
CA LEU A 172 28.30 -5.40 7.64
C LEU A 172 28.85 -6.60 6.82
N GLY A 173 29.00 -6.45 5.51
CA GLY A 173 29.56 -7.48 4.62
C GLY A 173 31.09 -7.44 4.48
N GLY A 174 31.73 -6.40 5.02
CA GLY A 174 33.18 -6.27 5.11
C GLY A 174 33.66 -6.54 6.53
N GLU A 175 34.38 -7.64 6.71
CA GLU A 175 35.12 -8.01 7.94
C GLU A 175 34.29 -8.48 9.15
N GLY A 176 34.16 -9.80 9.30
CA GLY A 176 34.20 -10.47 10.60
C GLY A 176 32.97 -10.40 11.54
N GLY A 177 31.88 -9.73 11.17
CA GLY A 177 30.62 -9.73 11.94
C GLY A 177 29.54 -10.53 11.24
N GLY A 178 28.89 -11.47 11.95
CA GLY A 178 27.86 -12.35 11.39
C GLY A 178 26.83 -11.61 10.52
N SER A 179 26.66 -12.08 9.28
CA SER A 179 25.72 -11.53 8.30
C SER A 179 24.27 -11.61 8.81
N TRP A 180 23.67 -10.47 9.12
CA TRP A 180 22.29 -10.35 9.64
C TRP A 180 21.20 -10.27 8.56
N LEU A 181 21.56 -10.28 7.28
CA LEU A 181 20.62 -10.29 6.16
C LEU A 181 20.63 -11.66 5.44
N PRO A 182 19.49 -12.15 4.95
CA PRO A 182 19.47 -13.32 4.09
C PRO A 182 20.31 -13.00 2.85
N ARG A 183 21.37 -13.80 2.63
CA ARG A 183 22.17 -13.75 1.40
C ARG A 183 21.20 -13.83 0.22
N ALA A 184 21.08 -12.75 -0.53
CA ALA A 184 20.40 -12.78 -1.81
C ALA A 184 21.10 -13.85 -2.66
N VAL A 185 20.35 -14.88 -3.03
CA VAL A 185 20.81 -15.92 -3.94
C VAL A 185 20.87 -15.25 -5.30
N CYS A 186 22.06 -14.82 -5.71
CA CYS A 186 22.34 -14.53 -7.11
C CYS A 186 22.24 -15.84 -7.89
N HIS A 187 21.49 -15.81 -8.99
CA HIS A 187 21.23 -16.92 -9.91
C HIS A 187 22.49 -17.64 -10.39
#